data_AF-A0A8J7QJM8-F1
#
_entry.id   AF-A0A8J7QJM8-F1
#
_cell.length_a   1.000
_cell.length_b   1.000
_cell.length_c   1.000
_cell.angle_alpha   90.00
_cell.angle_beta   90.00
_cell.angle_gamma   90.00
#
_symmetry.space_group_name_H-M   'P 1'
#
loop_
_entity.id
_entity.type
_entity.pdbx_description
1 polymer ?
#
loop_
_entity_poly.entity_id
_entity_poly.type
_entity_poly.pdbx_seq_one_letter_code
_entity_poly.pdbx_strand_id
1 'polypeptide(L)'
;MKRLGETFAIAGNEVRALVLGRIWNLGLALVLACALAGAYQANLSYQGQVELYGKGEGAEPTPLTAFSSSVWAVANGALPLLSVISAFDAIARERRAGTMQLLLARSTSRGAIVVGKFLGGFALVAAASISAVLIDSGLV
;
A
#
# COMPACT_ATOMS: atom_id res chain seq x y z
N MET A 1 -31.14 -2.98 2.32
CA MET A 1 -30.01 -3.73 2.94
C MET A 1 -29.39 -4.82 2.05
N LYS A 2 -30.12 -5.57 1.21
CA LYS A 2 -29.54 -6.63 0.33
C LYS A 2 -28.36 -6.19 -0.55
N ARG A 3 -28.39 -4.95 -1.09
CA ARG A 3 -27.35 -4.43 -1.99
C ARG A 3 -25.98 -4.17 -1.32
N LEU A 4 -25.96 -3.90 -0.01
CA LEU A 4 -24.71 -3.66 0.73
C LEU A 4 -23.90 -4.95 0.92
N GLY A 5 -24.59 -6.06 1.22
CA GLY A 5 -23.94 -7.36 1.38
C GLY A 5 -23.28 -7.87 0.09
N GLU A 6 -23.89 -7.61 -1.07
CA GLU A 6 -23.32 -7.97 -2.37
C GLU A 6 -22.01 -7.21 -2.66
N THR A 7 -21.97 -5.91 -2.36
CA THR A 7 -20.77 -5.07 -2.54
C THR A 7 -19.59 -5.57 -1.68
N PHE A 8 -19.85 -5.91 -0.41
CA PHE A 8 -18.82 -6.45 0.49
C PHE A 8 -18.33 -7.84 0.07
N ALA A 9 -19.23 -8.70 -0.41
CA ALA A 9 -18.85 -10.02 -0.94
C ALA A 9 -17.94 -9.91 -2.18
N ILE A 10 -18.24 -8.96 -3.08
CA ILE A 10 -17.41 -8.66 -4.25
C ILE A 10 -16.03 -8.13 -3.79
N ALA A 11 -16.00 -7.19 -2.84
CA ALA A 11 -14.75 -6.65 -2.31
C ALA A 11 -13.85 -7.73 -1.68
N GLY A 12 -14.41 -8.65 -0.90
CA GLY A 12 -13.66 -9.74 -0.28
C GLY A 12 -13.04 -10.71 -1.30
N ASN A 13 -13.78 -11.05 -2.36
CA ASN A 13 -13.24 -11.88 -3.44
C ASN A 13 -12.12 -11.16 -4.21
N GLU A 14 -12.23 -9.86 -4.43
CA GLU A 14 -11.17 -9.06 -5.07
C GLU A 14 -9.90 -9.02 -4.22
N VAL A 15 -10.04 -8.82 -2.91
CA VAL A 15 -8.90 -8.85 -1.96
C VAL A 15 -8.17 -10.18 -2.07
N ARG A 16 -8.90 -11.30 -2.04
CA ARG A 16 -8.31 -12.63 -2.16
C ARG A 16 -7.61 -12.84 -3.50
N ALA A 17 -8.20 -12.35 -4.59
CA ALA A 17 -7.61 -12.44 -5.93
C ALA A 17 -6.32 -11.63 -6.06
N LEU A 18 -6.25 -10.45 -5.42
CA LEU A 18 -5.06 -9.61 -5.40
C LEU A 18 -3.95 -10.23 -4.53
N VAL A 19 -4.26 -10.67 -3.31
CA VAL A 19 -3.28 -11.32 -2.41
C VAL A 19 -2.66 -12.58 -3.00
N LEU A 20 -3.43 -13.38 -3.76
CA LEU A 20 -2.89 -14.56 -4.45
C LEU A 20 -2.13 -14.21 -5.74
N GLY A 21 -2.16 -12.95 -6.18
CA GLY A 21 -1.51 -12.49 -7.39
C GLY A 21 0.00 -12.34 -7.21
N ARG A 22 0.79 -13.03 -8.05
CA ARG A 22 2.26 -12.94 -8.03
C ARG A 22 2.77 -11.51 -8.19
N ILE A 23 2.19 -10.71 -9.09
CA ILE A 23 2.59 -9.32 -9.33
C ILE A 23 2.30 -8.45 -8.11
N TRP A 24 1.15 -8.66 -7.47
CA TRP A 24 0.77 -7.91 -6.28
C TRP A 24 1.69 -8.24 -5.10
N ASN A 25 2.03 -9.53 -4.90
CA ASN A 25 3.00 -9.94 -3.87
C ASN A 25 4.41 -9.38 -4.13
N LEU A 26 4.82 -9.26 -5.40
CA LEU A 26 6.07 -8.59 -5.75
C LEU A 26 6.02 -7.09 -5.43
N GLY A 27 4.88 -6.44 -5.72
CA GLY A 27 4.65 -5.04 -5.33
C GLY A 27 4.69 -4.86 -3.81
N LEU A 28 4.03 -5.73 -3.05
CA LEU A 28 4.05 -5.71 -1.59
C LEU A 28 5.48 -5.91 -1.06
N ALA A 29 6.21 -6.89 -1.59
CA ALA A 29 7.60 -7.13 -1.20
C ALA A 29 8.49 -5.92 -1.47
N LEU A 30 8.28 -5.21 -2.59
CA LEU A 30 8.98 -3.97 -2.89
C LEU A 30 8.68 -2.87 -1.86
N VAL A 31 7.40 -2.69 -1.48
CA VAL A 31 7.02 -1.71 -0.44
C VAL A 31 7.67 -2.03 0.89
N LEU A 32 7.65 -3.29 1.31
CA LEU A 32 8.28 -3.73 2.56
C LEU A 32 9.81 -3.55 2.52
N ALA A 33 10.45 -3.84 1.39
CA ALA A 33 11.88 -3.60 1.20
C ALA A 33 12.23 -2.10 1.26
N CYS A 34 11.40 -1.23 0.68
CA CYS A 34 11.58 0.22 0.78
C CYS A 34 11.34 0.74 2.20
N ALA A 35 10.39 0.18 2.96
CA ALA A 35 10.20 0.53 4.37
C ALA A 35 11.45 0.18 5.19
N LEU A 36 11.98 -1.04 5.04
CA LEU A 36 13.21 -1.45 5.71
C LEU A 36 14.42 -0.58 5.32
N ALA A 37 14.56 -0.26 4.03
CA ALA A 37 15.62 0.64 3.56
C ALA A 37 15.48 2.06 4.12
N GLY A 38 14.25 2.60 4.17
CA GLY A 38 13.94 3.91 4.73
C GLY A 38 14.20 3.98 6.24
N ALA A 39 13.83 2.94 6.99
CA ALA A 39 14.16 2.80 8.40
C ALA A 39 15.68 2.75 8.63
N TYR A 40 16.40 1.99 7.81
CA TYR A 40 17.87 1.92 7.89
C TYR A 40 18.53 3.28 7.57
N GLN A 41 18.10 3.95 6.51
CA GLN A 41 18.62 5.26 6.12
C GLN A 41 18.32 6.34 7.18
N ALA A 42 17.14 6.30 7.80
CA ALA A 42 16.80 7.19 8.89
C ALA A 42 17.68 6.99 10.11
N ASN A 43 18.02 5.74 10.45
CA ASN A 43 18.93 5.46 11.55
C ASN A 43 20.34 6.02 11.27
N LEU A 44 20.86 5.84 10.05
CA LEU A 44 22.15 6.45 9.67
C LEU A 44 22.10 7.99 9.74
N SER A 45 21.00 8.59 9.28
CA SER A 45 20.80 10.04 9.33
C SER A 45 20.70 10.56 10.78
N TYR A 46 20.06 9.78 11.65
CA TYR A 46 19.96 10.07 13.08
C TYR A 46 21.33 10.04 13.76
N GLN A 47 22.14 9.01 13.50
CA GLN A 47 23.52 8.93 14.02
C GLN A 47 24.37 10.13 13.58
N GLY A 48 24.24 10.57 12.32
CA GLY A 48 24.91 11.78 11.84
C GLY A 48 24.46 13.05 12.57
N GLN A 49 23.17 13.18 12.87
CA GLN A 49 22.65 14.32 13.65
C GLN A 49 23.16 14.31 15.10
N VAL A 50 23.25 13.13 15.73
CA VAL A 50 23.81 12.98 17.08
C VAL A 50 25.27 13.44 17.12
N GLU A 51 26.06 13.09 16.10
CA GLU A 51 27.45 13.52 16.02
C GLU A 51 27.59 15.05 15.85
N LEU A 52 26.78 15.65 14.98
CA LEU A 52 26.75 17.11 14.77
C LEU A 52 26.28 17.86 16.01
N TYR A 53 25.30 17.31 16.73
CA TYR A 53 24.84 17.85 18.01
C TYR A 53 25.94 17.78 19.07
N GLY A 54 26.67 16.65 19.15
CA GLY A 54 27.83 16.50 20.04
C GLY A 54 28.96 17.49 19.77
N LYS A 55 29.05 18.04 18.54
CA LYS A 55 29.98 19.10 18.15
C LYS A 55 29.43 20.52 18.38
N GLY A 56 28.18 20.66 18.80
CA GLY A 56 27.49 21.95 18.97
C GLY A 56 27.07 22.62 17.67
N GLU A 57 27.16 21.92 16.53
CA GLU A 57 26.86 22.44 15.19
C GLU A 57 25.51 21.93 14.64
N GLY A 58 24.85 21.00 15.35
CA GLY A 58 23.63 20.33 14.92
C GLY A 58 22.39 20.65 15.75
N ALA A 59 21.21 20.48 15.13
CA ALA A 59 19.94 20.49 15.84
C ALA A 59 19.79 19.24 16.74
N GLU A 60 18.95 19.32 17.77
CA GLU A 60 18.72 18.20 18.69
C GLU A 60 18.13 16.98 17.96
N PRO A 61 18.78 15.80 18.04
CA PRO A 61 18.35 14.61 17.34
C PRO A 61 17.07 14.05 17.98
N THR A 62 15.93 14.36 17.39
CA THR A 62 14.61 13.94 17.88
C THR A 62 14.16 12.67 17.15
N PRO A 63 13.59 11.65 17.84
CA PRO A 63 13.06 10.44 17.18
C PRO A 63 12.03 10.72 16.06
N LEU A 64 11.32 11.84 16.16
CA LEU A 64 10.37 12.30 15.16
C LEU A 64 11.04 12.65 13.82
N THR A 65 12.27 13.19 13.83
CA THR A 65 12.98 13.51 12.58
C THR A 65 13.39 12.25 11.84
N ALA A 66 13.87 11.23 12.57
CA ALA A 66 14.15 9.90 12.03
C ALA A 66 12.88 9.27 11.42
N PHE A 67 11.78 9.22 12.18
CA PHE A 67 10.49 8.70 11.70
C PHE A 67 10.00 9.42 10.43
N SER A 68 10.05 10.75 10.42
CA SER A 68 9.59 11.54 9.27
C SER A 68 10.40 11.25 8.00
N SER A 69 11.71 10.99 8.13
CA SER A 69 12.58 10.66 7.01
C SER A 69 12.31 9.27 6.44
N SER A 70 12.02 8.27 7.29
CA SER A 70 11.62 6.92 6.86
C SER A 70 10.30 6.94 6.09
N VAL A 71 9.29 7.60 6.65
CA VAL A 71 7.95 7.70 6.03
C VAL A 71 8.02 8.39 4.68
N TRP A 72 8.87 9.41 4.53
CA TRP A 72 9.05 10.11 3.26
C TRP A 72 9.54 9.18 2.14
N ALA A 73 10.46 8.28 2.44
CA ALA A 73 11.00 7.33 1.45
C ALA A 73 9.93 6.35 0.95
N VAL A 74 9.10 5.83 1.85
CA VAL A 74 8.00 4.91 1.50
C VAL A 74 6.88 5.62 0.74
N ALA A 75 6.50 6.82 1.20
CA ALA A 75 5.41 7.60 0.64
C ALA A 75 5.69 8.10 -0.79
N ASN A 76 6.93 8.47 -1.09
CA ASN A 76 7.30 9.00 -2.40
C ASN A 76 7.88 7.94 -3.34
N GLY A 77 8.42 6.85 -2.82
CA GLY A 77 9.02 5.78 -3.62
C GLY A 77 8.02 4.68 -3.99
N ALA A 78 7.72 3.81 -3.04
CA ALA A 78 7.12 2.51 -3.33
C ALA A 78 5.57 2.51 -3.31
N LEU A 79 4.94 3.31 -2.44
CA LEU A 79 3.48 3.34 -2.33
C LEU A 79 2.75 3.80 -3.60
N PRO A 80 3.20 4.86 -4.32
CA PRO A 80 2.56 5.26 -5.57
C PRO A 80 2.62 4.17 -6.64
N LEU A 81 3.75 3.47 -6.74
CA LEU A 81 3.91 2.34 -7.66
C LEU A 81 2.96 1.19 -7.32
N LEU A 82 2.86 0.83 -6.04
CA LEU A 82 1.94 -0.23 -5.60
C LEU A 82 0.47 0.16 -5.85
N SER A 83 0.12 1.43 -5.66
CA SER A 83 -1.21 1.97 -5.96
C SER A 83 -1.55 1.82 -7.45
N VAL A 84 -0.64 2.24 -8.34
CA VAL A 84 -0.83 2.12 -9.80
C VAL A 84 -0.93 0.66 -10.22
N ILE A 85 -0.06 -0.22 -9.71
CA ILE A 85 -0.11 -1.66 -10.01
C ILE A 85 -1.46 -2.25 -9.58
N SER A 86 -1.94 -1.90 -8.38
CA SER A 86 -3.21 -2.41 -7.85
C SER A 86 -4.40 -1.93 -8.68
N ALA A 87 -4.41 -0.65 -9.06
CA ALA A 87 -5.45 -0.09 -9.92
C ALA A 87 -5.44 -0.69 -11.34
N PHE A 88 -4.25 -0.85 -11.91
CA PHE A 88 -4.09 -1.42 -13.26
C PHE A 88 -4.49 -2.89 -13.29
N ASP A 89 -4.10 -3.66 -12.28
CA ASP A 89 -4.40 -5.08 -12.21
C ASP A 89 -5.92 -5.35 -12.05
N ALA A 90 -6.63 -4.53 -11.26
CA ALA A 90 -8.09 -4.60 -11.14
C ALA A 90 -8.82 -4.45 -12.49
N ILE A 91 -8.26 -3.64 -13.41
CA ILE A 91 -8.81 -3.41 -14.76
C ILE A 91 -8.33 -4.49 -15.74
N ALA A 92 -7.03 -4.78 -15.76
CA ALA A 92 -6.41 -5.72 -16.71
C ALA A 92 -6.89 -7.17 -16.51
N ARG A 93 -7.18 -7.55 -15.27
CA ARG A 93 -7.66 -8.89 -14.91
C ARG A 93 -9.04 -9.20 -15.50
N GLU A 94 -9.95 -8.23 -15.52
CA GLU A 94 -11.26 -8.37 -16.20
C GLU A 94 -11.14 -8.45 -17.72
N ARG A 95 -10.22 -7.66 -18.29
CA ARG A 95 -10.00 -7.67 -19.75
C ARG A 95 -9.41 -8.99 -20.22
N ARG A 96 -8.42 -9.55 -19.49
CA ARG A 96 -7.79 -10.84 -19.82
C ARG A 96 -8.71 -12.03 -19.62
N ALA A 97 -9.60 -11.97 -18.62
CA ALA A 97 -10.55 -13.03 -18.35
C ALA A 97 -11.73 -13.08 -19.35
N GLY A 98 -11.88 -12.07 -20.22
CA GLY A 98 -13.02 -11.96 -21.15
C GLY A 98 -14.37 -11.77 -20.45
N THR A 99 -14.37 -11.61 -19.12
CA THR A 99 -15.57 -11.56 -18.28
C THR A 99 -16.26 -10.21 -18.30
N MET A 100 -15.66 -9.20 -18.93
CA MET A 100 -16.23 -7.85 -19.01
C MET A 100 -17.62 -7.85 -19.68
N GLN A 101 -17.80 -8.67 -20.72
CA GLN A 101 -19.09 -8.82 -21.41
C GLN A 101 -20.12 -9.61 -20.58
N LEU A 102 -19.65 -10.60 -19.81
CA LEU A 102 -20.48 -11.39 -18.88
C LEU A 102 -20.95 -10.58 -17.66
N LEU A 103 -20.10 -9.70 -17.13
CA LEU A 103 -20.45 -8.75 -16.07
C LEU A 103 -21.44 -7.69 -16.57
N LEU A 104 -21.33 -7.26 -17.82
CA LEU A 104 -22.28 -6.35 -18.47
C LEU A 104 -23.64 -6.99 -18.77
N ALA A 105 -23.70 -8.31 -18.93
CA ALA A 105 -24.92 -9.07 -19.21
C ALA A 105 -25.74 -9.42 -17.96
N ARG A 106 -25.17 -9.32 -16.75
CA ARG A 106 -25.83 -9.67 -15.49
C ARG A 106 -26.55 -8.46 -14.87
N SER A 107 -27.73 -8.66 -14.27
CA SER A 107 -28.57 -7.58 -13.69
C SER A 107 -28.03 -6.97 -12.38
N THR A 108 -26.79 -7.25 -12.01
CA THR A 108 -26.12 -6.64 -10.85
C THR A 108 -25.85 -5.17 -11.13
N SER A 109 -26.08 -4.29 -10.15
CA SER A 109 -25.86 -2.86 -10.34
C SER A 109 -24.38 -2.59 -10.64
N ARG A 110 -24.12 -1.96 -11.79
CA ARG A 110 -22.77 -1.64 -12.27
C ARG A 110 -21.96 -0.84 -11.24
N GLY A 111 -22.64 0.06 -10.51
CA GLY A 111 -22.03 0.84 -9.43
C GLY A 111 -21.54 0.00 -8.25
N ALA A 112 -22.28 -1.04 -7.85
CA ALA A 112 -21.85 -1.92 -6.75
C ALA A 112 -20.60 -2.73 -7.11
N ILE A 113 -20.45 -3.13 -8.38
CA ILE A 113 -19.24 -3.84 -8.86
C ILE A 113 -18.04 -2.90 -8.82
N VAL A 114 -18.17 -1.69 -9.36
CA VAL A 114 -17.09 -0.69 -9.39
C VAL A 114 -16.66 -0.33 -7.97
N VAL A 115 -17.63 -0.05 -7.09
CA VAL A 115 -17.35 0.31 -5.68
C VAL A 115 -16.71 -0.88 -4.95
N GLY A 116 -17.21 -2.10 -5.11
CA GLY A 116 -16.64 -3.28 -4.47
C GLY A 116 -15.18 -3.54 -4.87
N LYS A 117 -14.85 -3.37 -6.15
CA LYS A 117 -13.48 -3.50 -6.65
C LYS A 117 -12.55 -2.41 -6.16
N PHE A 118 -13.02 -1.16 -6.21
CA PHE A 118 -12.27 -0.03 -5.66
C PHE A 118 -12.00 -0.25 -4.17
N LEU A 119 -13.00 -0.66 -3.40
CA LEU A 119 -12.89 -0.88 -1.96
C LEU A 119 -11.92 -2.03 -1.65
N GLY A 120 -11.93 -3.11 -2.42
CA GLY A 120 -11.00 -4.23 -2.26
C GLY A 120 -9.54 -3.83 -2.55
N GLY A 121 -9.29 -3.14 -3.66
CA GLY A 121 -7.95 -2.63 -3.98
C GLY A 121 -7.47 -1.59 -2.97
N PHE A 122 -8.34 -0.64 -2.60
CA PHE A 122 -8.05 0.38 -1.61
C PHE A 122 -7.72 -0.22 -0.24
N ALA A 123 -8.48 -1.22 0.23
CA ALA A 123 -8.23 -1.89 1.50
C ALA A 123 -6.85 -2.56 1.54
N LEU A 124 -6.42 -3.16 0.43
CA LEU A 124 -5.09 -3.78 0.33
C LEU A 124 -3.96 -2.77 0.32
N VAL A 125 -4.11 -1.68 -0.44
CA VAL A 125 -3.13 -0.58 -0.43
C VAL A 125 -3.05 0.03 0.97
N ALA A 126 -4.18 0.26 1.63
CA ALA A 126 -4.23 0.76 2.99
C ALA A 126 -3.54 -0.18 3.98
N ALA A 127 -3.79 -1.49 3.89
CA ALA A 127 -3.12 -2.49 4.71
C ALA A 127 -1.60 -2.50 4.49
N ALA A 128 -1.15 -2.40 3.24
CA ALA A 128 0.27 -2.28 2.91
C ALA A 128 0.88 -1.00 3.50
N SER A 129 0.21 0.15 3.38
CA SER A 129 0.66 1.41 3.99
C SER A 129 0.77 1.31 5.51
N ILE A 130 -0.22 0.71 6.17
CA ILE A 130 -0.20 0.52 7.63
C ILE A 130 0.97 -0.40 8.04
N SER A 131 1.20 -1.49 7.30
CA SER A 131 2.33 -2.39 7.58
C SER A 131 3.68 -1.70 7.43
N ALA A 132 3.84 -0.83 6.42
CA ALA A 132 5.07 -0.07 6.23
C ALA A 132 5.31 0.92 7.38
N VAL A 133 4.28 1.67 7.81
CA VAL A 133 4.38 2.60 8.95
C VAL A 133 4.68 1.86 10.26
N LEU A 134 4.11 0.67 10.46
CA LEU A 134 4.41 -0.16 11.63
C LEU A 134 5.88 -0.55 11.69
N ILE A 135 6.47 -0.92 10.56
CA ILE A 135 7.91 -1.23 10.44
C ILE A 135 8.75 0.00 10.76
N ASP A 136 8.41 1.17 10.20
CA ASP A 136 9.15 2.42 10.43
C ASP A 136 9.09 2.90 11.90
N SER A 137 7.98 2.59 12.59
CA SER A 137 7.82 2.93 14.02
C SER A 137 8.56 1.99 14.99
N GLY A 138 9.14 0.89 14.50
CA GLY A 138 9.83 -0.10 15.34
C GLY A 138 8.90 -0.91 16.26
N LEU A 139 7.60 -1.00 15.94
CA LEU A 139 6.61 -1.78 16.69
C LEU A 139 6.61 -3.27 16.31
N VAL A 140 7.48 -3.69 15.37
CA VAL A 140 7.60 -5.05 14.83
C VAL A 140 9.02 -5.55 14.99
#